data_AF-A0A3P2A3Z1-F1
#
_entry.id   AF-A0A3P2A3Z1-F1
#
_cell.length_a   1.000
_cell.length_b   1.000
_cell.length_c   1.000
_cell.angle_alpha   90.00
_cell.angle_beta   90.00
_cell.angle_gamma   90.00
#
_symmetry.space_group_name_H-M   'P 1'
#
loop_
_entity.id
_entity.type
_entity.pdbx_description
1 polymer ?
#
loop_
_entity_poly.entity_id
_entity_poly.type
_entity_poly.pdbx_seq_one_letter_code
_entity_poly.pdbx_strand_id
1 'polypeptide(L)'
;MTFDFILSRAGQTIGHITWFCGGDDGNGTLKGDHQAVSELQQAVKTGIRQAWRGAFPLPRRVIVQDPINYISQMVTVIEQAGFDMPDILLPYTAAEQRKQRMQAEEPPPADGVVCY
;
A
#
# COMPACT_ATOMS: atom_id res chain seq x y z
N MET A 1 8.11 11.19 2.93
CA MET A 1 8.68 10.15 2.03
C MET A 1 7.98 10.25 0.68
N THR A 2 8.70 10.09 -0.43
CA THR A 2 8.11 10.23 -1.77
C THR A 2 8.08 8.88 -2.48
N PHE A 3 6.98 8.60 -3.18
CA PHE A 3 6.77 7.41 -3.98
C PHE A 3 6.40 7.82 -5.40
N ASP A 4 7.16 7.34 -6.37
CA ASP A 4 6.93 7.60 -7.79
C ASP A 4 6.54 6.28 -8.46
N PHE A 5 5.38 6.27 -9.11
CA PHE A 5 4.85 5.06 -9.75
C PHE A 5 3.90 5.37 -10.90
N ILE A 6 3.71 4.38 -11.77
CA ILE A 6 2.70 4.42 -12.83
C ILE A 6 1.39 3.85 -12.30
N LEU A 7 0.32 4.63 -12.40
CA LEU A 7 -1.03 4.14 -12.20
C LEU A 7 -1.47 3.41 -13.47
N SER A 8 -1.85 2.15 -13.32
CA SER A 8 -2.40 1.34 -14.40
C SER A 8 -3.61 0.55 -13.91
N ARG A 9 -4.48 0.15 -14.84
CA ARG A 9 -5.64 -0.69 -14.57
C ARG A 9 -5.75 -1.73 -15.68
N ALA A 10 -5.77 -3.01 -15.32
CA ALA A 10 -5.84 -4.12 -16.26
C ALA A 10 -4.73 -4.07 -17.34
N GLY A 11 -3.52 -3.66 -16.95
CA GLY A 11 -2.36 -3.51 -17.84
C GLY A 11 -2.39 -2.26 -18.73
N GLN A 12 -3.43 -1.42 -18.63
CA GLN A 12 -3.49 -0.14 -19.32
C GLN A 12 -2.94 0.97 -18.44
N THR A 13 -1.89 1.64 -18.90
CA THR A 13 -1.33 2.82 -18.25
C THR A 13 -2.32 3.99 -18.27
N ILE A 14 -2.63 4.52 -17.10
CA ILE A 14 -3.45 5.73 -16.92
C ILE A 14 -2.54 6.97 -16.85
N GLY A 15 -1.42 6.88 -16.13
CA GLY A 15 -0.42 7.95 -16.05
C GLY A 15 0.50 7.83 -14.84
N HIS A 16 1.44 8.74 -14.73
CA HIS A 16 2.43 8.82 -13.66
C HIS A 16 1.89 9.56 -12.43
N ILE A 17 2.21 9.04 -11.25
CA ILE A 17 1.87 9.60 -9.95
C ILE A 17 3.12 9.69 -9.08
N THR A 18 3.32 10.88 -8.53
CA THR A 18 4.23 11.14 -7.41
C THR A 18 3.40 11.37 -6.16
N TRP A 19 3.51 10.46 -5.20
CA TRP A 19 2.85 10.56 -3.90
C TRP A 19 3.83 10.95 -2.80
N PHE A 20 3.56 12.06 -2.15
CA PHE A 20 4.29 12.53 -0.97
C PHE A 20 3.58 12.01 0.28
N CYS A 21 4.06 10.89 0.82
CA CYS A 21 3.59 10.31 2.07
C CYS A 21 4.06 11.14 3.26
N GLY A 22 3.12 11.76 3.98
CA GLY A 22 3.37 12.56 5.18
C GLY A 22 4.30 13.75 4.90
N GLY A 23 3.86 14.72 4.10
CA GLY A 23 4.61 15.96 3.85
C GLY A 23 4.92 16.75 5.13
N ASP A 24 5.60 17.88 5.02
CA ASP A 24 6.04 18.70 6.18
C ASP A 24 4.88 19.08 7.13
N ASP A 25 3.65 19.19 6.62
CA ASP A 25 2.43 19.47 7.40
C ASP A 25 1.69 18.21 7.88
N GLY A 26 2.28 17.02 7.73
CA GLY A 26 1.65 15.73 8.03
C GLY A 26 0.61 15.27 7.01
N ASN A 27 0.45 15.99 5.89
CA ASN A 27 -0.57 15.70 4.87
C ASN A 27 0.04 15.05 3.62
N GLY A 28 -0.63 13.98 3.17
CA GLY A 28 -0.32 13.25 1.95
C GLY A 28 -0.72 14.03 0.71
N THR A 29 0.19 14.22 -0.23
CA THR A 29 -0.08 14.98 -1.47
C THR A 29 0.15 14.11 -2.69
N LEU A 30 -0.76 14.18 -3.66
CA LEU A 30 -0.64 13.53 -4.96
C LEU A 30 -0.31 14.56 -6.03
N LYS A 31 0.73 14.30 -6.83
CA LYS A 31 1.12 15.06 -8.02
C LYS A 31 1.37 14.12 -9.18
N GLY A 32 1.40 14.63 -10.40
CA GLY A 32 1.64 13.84 -11.61
C GLY A 32 0.63 14.16 -12.70
N ASP A 33 0.37 13.17 -13.56
CA ASP A 33 -0.58 13.31 -14.67
C ASP A 33 -1.99 13.59 -14.15
N HIS A 34 -2.63 14.62 -14.71
CA HIS A 34 -3.92 15.11 -14.23
C HIS A 34 -5.00 14.02 -14.23
N GLN A 35 -5.01 13.16 -15.26
CA GLN A 35 -5.94 12.03 -15.34
C GLN A 35 -5.68 10.99 -14.24
N ALA A 36 -4.42 10.59 -14.05
CA ALA A 36 -4.05 9.60 -13.03
C ALA A 36 -4.33 10.09 -11.61
N VAL A 37 -3.98 11.35 -11.32
CA VAL A 37 -4.26 11.99 -10.03
C VAL A 37 -5.77 12.07 -9.78
N SER A 38 -6.56 12.47 -10.78
CA SER A 38 -8.02 12.55 -10.65
C SER A 38 -8.65 11.18 -10.39
N GLU A 39 -8.28 10.14 -11.14
CA GLU A 39 -8.78 8.78 -10.92
C GLU A 39 -8.41 8.23 -9.55
N LEU A 40 -7.16 8.44 -9.11
CA LEU A 40 -6.73 8.00 -7.79
C LEU A 40 -7.49 8.75 -6.69
N GLN A 41 -7.65 10.07 -6.78
CA GLN A 41 -8.43 10.85 -5.82
C GLN A 41 -9.91 10.40 -5.79
N GLN A 42 -10.49 10.05 -6.93
CA GLN A 42 -11.85 9.55 -7.00
C GLN A 42 -11.98 8.17 -6.32
N ALA A 43 -10.98 7.31 -6.49
CA ALA A 43 -10.88 6.04 -5.77
C ALA A 43 -10.76 6.25 -4.25
N VAL A 44 -9.97 7.22 -3.79
CA VAL A 44 -9.90 7.58 -2.35
C VAL A 44 -11.26 7.99 -1.81
N LYS A 45 -11.96 8.91 -2.50
CA LYS A 45 -13.30 9.36 -2.10
C LYS A 45 -14.29 8.21 -2.05
N THR A 46 -14.18 7.28 -3.00
CA THR A 46 -14.99 6.06 -3.05
C THR A 46 -14.68 5.15 -1.87
N GLY A 47 -13.40 4.94 -1.56
CA GLY A 47 -12.97 4.13 -0.42
C GLY A 47 -13.39 4.71 0.92
N ILE A 48 -13.38 6.03 1.08
CA ILE A 48 -13.93 6.69 2.28
C ILE A 48 -15.45 6.44 2.37
N ARG A 49 -16.18 6.67 1.27
CA ARG A 49 -17.64 6.51 1.23
C ARG A 49 -18.09 5.07 1.50
N GLN A 50 -17.37 4.10 0.95
CA GLN A 50 -17.64 2.68 1.11
C GLN A 50 -16.98 2.08 2.37
N ALA A 51 -16.27 2.90 3.15
CA ALA A 51 -15.51 2.49 4.32
C ALA A 51 -14.57 1.30 4.05
N TRP A 52 -13.83 1.36 2.92
CA TRP A 52 -12.85 0.35 2.53
C TRP A 52 -11.86 0.09 3.66
N ARG A 53 -11.64 -1.21 3.93
CA ARG A 53 -10.75 -1.69 4.98
C ARG A 53 -9.68 -2.57 4.36
N GLY A 54 -8.42 -2.19 4.56
CA GLY A 54 -7.28 -2.98 4.08
C GLY A 54 -7.19 -4.31 4.81
N ALA A 55 -6.80 -5.36 4.08
CA ALA A 55 -6.55 -6.69 4.60
C ALA A 55 -5.21 -6.80 5.35
N PHE A 56 -4.81 -5.76 6.10
CA PHE A 56 -3.60 -5.80 6.91
C PHE A 56 -3.76 -6.79 8.05
N PRO A 57 -2.73 -7.60 8.40
CA PRO A 57 -2.83 -8.53 9.51
C PRO A 57 -3.17 -7.79 10.80
N LEU A 58 -4.09 -8.38 11.58
CA LEU A 58 -4.47 -7.91 12.91
C LEU A 58 -3.23 -7.60 13.76
N PRO A 59 -3.24 -6.53 14.59
CA PRO A 59 -4.42 -5.83 15.11
C PRO A 59 -4.81 -4.54 14.35
N ARG A 60 -4.12 -4.17 13.27
CA ARG A 60 -4.30 -2.84 12.66
C ARG A 60 -5.42 -2.87 11.61
N ARG A 61 -6.53 -2.16 11.88
CA ARG A 61 -7.53 -1.84 10.85
C ARG A 61 -7.06 -0.62 10.08
N VAL A 62 -6.88 -0.77 8.77
CA VAL A 62 -6.57 0.36 7.89
C VAL A 62 -7.89 0.98 7.46
N ILE A 63 -8.09 2.25 7.80
CA ILE A 63 -9.23 3.06 7.35
C ILE A 63 -8.68 4.07 6.35
N VAL A 64 -9.22 4.10 5.14
CA VAL A 64 -8.87 5.10 4.13
C VAL A 64 -9.35 6.47 4.60
N GLN A 65 -8.47 7.45 4.56
CA GLN A 65 -8.74 8.84 4.92
C GLN A 65 -8.16 9.76 3.85
N ASP A 66 -8.67 10.98 3.78
CA ASP A 66 -8.13 12.05 2.94
C ASP A 66 -7.58 13.14 3.88
N PRO A 67 -6.30 13.52 3.77
CA PRO A 67 -5.30 13.02 2.81
C PRO A 67 -4.77 11.61 3.13
N ILE A 68 -4.29 10.90 2.11
CA ILE A 68 -3.64 9.58 2.29
C ILE A 68 -2.26 9.76 2.94
N ASN A 69 -2.19 9.53 4.24
CA ASN A 69 -0.97 9.73 5.03
C ASN A 69 -0.15 8.44 5.25
N TYR A 70 -0.74 7.28 4.98
CA TYR A 70 -0.12 5.99 5.29
C TYR A 70 -0.05 5.08 4.07
N ILE A 71 1.07 4.37 3.92
CA ILE A 71 1.30 3.42 2.81
C ILE A 71 0.22 2.35 2.78
N SER A 72 -0.20 1.87 3.95
CA SER A 72 -1.27 0.88 4.05
C SER A 72 -2.61 1.37 3.50
N GLN A 73 -2.92 2.66 3.63
CA GLN A 73 -4.13 3.25 3.03
C GLN A 73 -3.99 3.30 1.51
N MET A 74 -2.82 3.72 1.00
CA MET A 74 -2.55 3.76 -0.44
C MET A 74 -2.70 2.37 -1.06
N VAL A 75 -2.07 1.34 -0.47
CA VAL A 75 -2.19 -0.06 -0.91
C VAL A 75 -3.64 -0.51 -0.92
N THR A 76 -4.40 -0.18 0.14
CA THR A 76 -5.83 -0.53 0.22
C THR A 76 -6.64 0.10 -0.91
N VAL A 77 -6.38 1.38 -1.22
CA VAL A 77 -7.07 2.10 -2.30
C VAL A 77 -6.73 1.50 -3.65
N ILE A 78 -5.45 1.22 -3.92
CA ILE A 78 -5.01 0.60 -5.18
C ILE A 78 -5.66 -0.76 -5.39
N GLU A 79 -5.60 -1.62 -4.36
CA GLU A 79 -6.15 -2.98 -4.40
C GLU A 79 -7.68 -2.98 -4.57
N GLN A 80 -8.42 -2.22 -3.77
CA GLN A 80 -9.89 -2.24 -3.82
C GLN A 80 -10.48 -1.44 -4.99
N ALA A 81 -9.76 -0.45 -5.52
CA ALA A 81 -10.16 0.23 -6.75
C ALA A 81 -9.80 -0.57 -8.02
N GLY A 82 -9.17 -1.73 -7.88
CA GLY A 82 -8.80 -2.61 -8.99
C GLY A 82 -7.70 -2.05 -9.88
N PHE A 83 -6.85 -1.16 -9.35
CA PHE A 83 -5.64 -0.74 -10.05
C PHE A 83 -4.58 -1.84 -9.97
N ASP A 84 -3.70 -1.87 -10.94
CA ASP A 84 -2.53 -2.74 -10.90
C ASP A 84 -1.58 -2.24 -9.79
N MET A 85 -1.12 -3.15 -8.94
CA MET A 85 -0.27 -2.81 -7.81
C MET A 85 1.14 -2.44 -8.30
N PRO A 86 1.63 -1.22 -8.06
CA PRO A 86 2.96 -0.82 -8.50
C PRO A 86 4.06 -1.56 -7.72
N ASP A 87 5.18 -1.85 -8.37
CA ASP A 87 6.31 -2.57 -7.77
C ASP A 87 6.83 -1.93 -6.47
N ILE A 88 6.85 -0.59 -6.42
CA ILE A 88 7.30 0.14 -5.22
C ILE A 88 6.38 -0.07 -4.00
N LEU A 89 5.13 -0.47 -4.24
CA LEU A 89 4.12 -0.72 -3.20
C LEU A 89 3.90 -2.22 -2.92
N LEU A 90 4.34 -3.12 -3.81
CA LEU A 90 4.24 -4.58 -3.62
C LEU A 90 4.74 -5.07 -2.25
N PRO A 91 5.91 -4.62 -1.72
CA PRO A 91 6.41 -5.09 -0.43
C PRO A 91 5.51 -4.74 0.75
N TYR A 92 4.62 -3.76 0.59
CA TYR A 92 3.70 -3.28 1.62
C TYR A 92 2.31 -3.92 1.52
N THR A 93 2.09 -4.82 0.56
CA THR A 93 0.86 -5.60 0.46
C THR A 93 0.76 -6.61 1.59
N ALA A 94 -0.47 -6.97 1.95
CA ALA A 94 -0.71 -7.97 2.99
C ALA A 94 -0.12 -9.34 2.64
N ALA A 95 -0.13 -9.71 1.35
CA ALA A 95 0.45 -10.96 0.86
C ALA A 95 1.96 -11.03 1.10
N GLU A 96 2.68 -9.97 0.73
CA GLU A 96 4.14 -9.92 0.90
C GLU A 96 4.54 -9.81 2.38
N GLN A 97 3.83 -9.01 3.18
CA GLN A 97 4.09 -8.95 4.63
C GLN A 97 3.82 -10.28 5.32
N ARG A 98 2.81 -11.04 4.88
CA ARG A 98 2.56 -12.39 5.40
C ARG A 98 3.71 -13.35 5.09
N LYS A 99 4.24 -13.30 3.85
CA LYS A 99 5.43 -14.10 3.47
C LYS A 99 6.66 -13.72 4.29
N GLN A 100 6.92 -12.42 4.48
CA GLN A 100 8.05 -11.93 5.26
C GLN A 100 7.94 -12.36 6.73
N ARG A 101 6.74 -12.31 7.31
CA ARG A 101 6.51 -12.79 8.67
C ARG A 101 6.69 -14.29 8.81
N MET A 102 6.21 -15.07 7.84
CA MET A 102 6.40 -16.54 7.83
C MET A 102 7.88 -16.92 7.70
N GLN A 103 8.68 -16.18 6.92
CA GLN A 103 10.12 -16.40 6.81
C GLN A 103 10.89 -15.91 8.04
N ALA A 104 10.42 -14.86 8.71
CA ALA A 104 11.00 -14.38 9.97
C ALA A 104 10.62 -15.25 11.19
N GLU A 105 9.57 -16.08 11.08
CA GLU A 105 9.15 -17.08 12.07
C GLU A 105 9.70 -18.49 11.78
N GLU A 106 10.66 -18.66 10.85
CA GLU A 106 11.44 -19.90 10.84
C GLU A 106 12.27 -19.97 12.14
N PRO A 107 12.04 -20.97 13.02
CA PRO A 107 12.90 -21.15 14.16
C PRO A 107 14.34 -21.39 13.65
N PRO A 108 15.38 -20.90 14.35
CA PRO A 108 16.75 -21.26 14.00
C PRO A 108 16.83 -22.78 13.88
N PRO A 109 17.65 -23.33 12.95
CA PRO A 109 17.82 -24.77 12.84
C PRO A 109 18.11 -25.29 14.24
N ALA A 110 17.30 -26.25 14.69
CA ALA A 110 17.45 -26.85 16.00
C ALA A 110 18.92 -27.29 16.10
N ASP A 111 19.67 -26.61 16.97
CA ASP A 111 21.06 -26.91 17.25
C ASP A 111 21.09 -28.29 17.91
N GLY A 112 21.11 -29.30 17.06
CA GLY A 112 21.33 -30.67 17.43
C GLY A 112 22.82 -30.87 17.63
N VAL A 113 23.37 -30.41 18.75
CA VAL A 113 24.61 -30.96 19.32
C VAL A 113 24.50 -31.03 20.84
N VAL A 114 24.44 -32.26 21.32
CA VAL A 114 24.47 -32.70 22.72
C VAL A 114 25.85 -32.44 23.32
N CYS A 115 25.91 -31.96 24.57
CA CYS A 115 27.03 -32.22 25.50
C CYS A 115 26.54 -32.11 26.96
N TYR A 116 26.42 -33.24 27.67
CA TYR A 116 27.12 -33.60 28.93
C TYR A 116 26.90 -35.09 29.22
#